data_AF-A0A347UDG0-F1
#
_entry.id   AF-A0A347UDG0-F1
#
_cell.length_a   1.000
_cell.length_b   1.000
_cell.length_c   1.000
_cell.angle_alpha   90.00
_cell.angle_beta   90.00
_cell.angle_gamma   90.00
#
_symmetry.space_group_name_H-M   'P 1'
#
loop_
_entity.id
_entity.type
_entity.pdbx_description
1 polymer ?
#
loop_
_entity_poly.entity_id
_entity_poly.type
_entity_poly.pdbx_seq_one_letter_code
_entity_poly.pdbx_strand_id
1 'polypeptide(L)'
;MTRWEDEFDNNPIHATLEGIRDFLKVKVDSPDSDVAIEKRRLEKALDLLDSALEQIDKEIAPIALLNQINGHLRQPQFWNQLQAYHSNPAVTYLQAANNHINSQIHVFYQLAIFSNGKKTTRITKPVEKAFDEFCKAVDAKSSEFDETLKGQISKLQEITKSQDELVTEMTDLKNVHKDRLNTWQGEFTVSQTSRAEEFSATQIQREKEFSEWFSAFTKSTDEKLGNLIAQFKAKIDEYKKDAISKHNAILDIHGLVATDGVAGGYKSTADDEGAAANKWRLGAFALLGAAAAWLAFKLWLGINALGENGIDWEEIATSVSLTGILLAAAVYASKQSNFHRNNEQKMRWFALEVKAIDPFLASLSEEDQKRLKAQICERIFGQSDGGSKHETESFDPNIIKVVSASLVEGVKSLSKLK
;
A
#
# COMPACT_ATOMS: atom_id res chain seq x y z
N MET A 1 64.02 76.85 12.29
CA MET A 1 64.53 78.17 11.97
C MET A 1 63.33 79.08 12.09
N THR A 2 63.32 79.92 13.09
CA THR A 2 62.20 80.84 13.29
C THR A 2 62.33 81.98 12.29
N ARG A 3 61.20 82.62 11.95
CA ARG A 3 61.17 83.78 11.06
C ARG A 3 62.19 84.86 11.47
N TRP A 4 62.43 85.01 12.78
CA TRP A 4 63.31 86.02 13.35
C TRP A 4 64.80 85.70 13.15
N GLU A 5 65.19 84.41 13.23
CA GLU A 5 66.54 83.97 12.87
C GLU A 5 66.85 84.24 11.39
N ASP A 6 65.88 83.96 10.51
CA ASP A 6 65.99 84.21 9.07
C ASP A 6 66.15 85.71 8.75
N GLU A 7 65.41 86.59 9.43
CA GLU A 7 65.51 88.05 9.26
C GLU A 7 66.86 88.62 9.75
N PHE A 8 67.49 88.01 10.76
CA PHE A 8 68.82 88.41 11.25
C PHE A 8 69.96 87.95 10.33
N ASP A 9 69.93 86.68 9.91
CA ASP A 9 71.00 86.10 9.07
C ASP A 9 71.05 86.73 7.68
N ASN A 10 69.90 87.18 7.15
CA ASN A 10 69.80 87.87 5.87
C ASN A 10 70.00 89.40 5.96
N ASN A 11 70.40 89.95 7.11
CA ASN A 11 70.56 91.40 7.25
C ASN A 11 71.76 91.93 6.42
N PRO A 12 71.60 93.05 5.67
CA PRO A 12 72.66 93.61 4.82
C PRO A 12 73.91 94.11 5.56
N ILE A 13 73.86 94.26 6.88
CA ILE A 13 75.00 94.71 7.69
C ILE A 13 76.22 93.77 7.54
N HIS A 14 75.99 92.46 7.46
CA HIS A 14 77.06 91.45 7.34
C HIS A 14 77.86 91.66 6.05
N ALA A 15 77.19 91.82 4.92
CA ALA A 15 77.83 92.09 3.63
C ALA A 15 78.51 93.46 3.57
N THR A 16 77.97 94.47 4.27
CA THR A 16 78.56 95.81 4.33
C THR A 16 79.87 95.83 5.13
N LEU A 17 79.93 95.12 6.26
CA LEU A 17 81.15 95.00 7.06
C LEU A 17 82.26 94.26 6.31
N GLU A 18 81.93 93.17 5.60
CA GLU A 18 82.87 92.46 4.75
C GLU A 18 83.45 93.36 3.65
N GLY A 19 82.61 94.12 2.95
CA GLY A 19 83.06 95.08 1.93
C GLY A 19 83.95 96.20 2.47
N ILE A 20 83.68 96.70 3.68
CA ILE A 20 84.55 97.70 4.35
C ILE A 20 85.93 97.11 4.64
N ARG A 21 86.00 95.87 5.13
CA ARG A 21 87.27 95.18 5.40
C ARG A 21 88.08 95.00 4.13
N ASP A 22 87.42 94.69 3.01
CA ASP A 22 88.09 94.57 1.71
C ASP A 22 88.72 95.88 1.24
N PHE A 23 88.05 97.02 1.47
CA PHE A 23 88.65 98.33 1.18
C PHE A 23 89.89 98.61 2.03
N LEU A 24 89.96 98.09 3.26
CA LEU A 24 91.08 98.28 4.18
C LEU A 24 92.26 97.33 3.94
N LYS A 25 92.15 96.30 3.08
CA LYS A 25 93.23 95.33 2.77
C LYS A 25 94.31 95.85 1.81
N VAL A 26 94.24 97.10 1.33
CA VAL A 26 95.23 97.68 0.40
C VAL A 26 96.63 97.76 1.05
N LYS A 27 97.65 97.29 0.32
CA LYS A 27 99.06 97.41 0.71
C LYS A 27 99.55 98.83 0.40
N VAL A 28 100.12 99.50 1.40
CA VAL A 28 100.70 100.83 1.25
C VAL A 28 102.21 100.65 1.06
N ASP A 29 102.76 101.14 -0.05
CA ASP A 29 104.16 100.93 -0.47
C ASP A 29 105.19 101.75 0.32
N SER A 30 104.76 102.69 1.18
CA SER A 30 105.64 103.38 2.14
C SER A 30 105.01 103.45 3.53
N PRO A 31 105.76 103.18 4.62
CA PRO A 31 105.23 103.26 5.98
C PRO A 31 105.00 104.72 6.38
N ASP A 32 103.77 105.20 6.20
CA ASP A 32 103.27 106.44 6.79
C ASP A 32 102.65 106.13 8.17
N SER A 33 103.22 106.72 9.23
CA SER A 33 102.78 106.54 10.61
C SER A 33 101.34 107.02 10.83
N ASP A 34 100.89 108.05 10.10
CA ASP A 34 99.58 108.65 10.31
C ASP A 34 98.46 107.81 9.68
N VAL A 35 98.73 107.20 8.51
CA VAL A 35 97.82 106.21 7.89
C VAL A 35 97.61 105.01 8.82
N ALA A 36 98.67 104.52 9.46
CA ALA A 36 98.61 103.33 10.32
C ALA A 36 97.77 103.56 11.59
N ILE A 37 97.85 104.75 12.19
CA ILE A 37 97.08 105.11 13.39
C ILE A 37 95.58 105.18 13.08
N GLU A 38 95.21 105.89 12.01
CA GLU A 38 93.82 106.04 11.60
C GLU A 38 93.21 104.70 11.15
N LYS A 39 93.95 103.89 10.39
CA LYS A 39 93.53 102.53 10.01
C LYS A 39 93.26 101.65 11.23
N ARG A 40 94.17 101.64 12.21
CA ARG A 40 94.02 100.83 13.44
C ARG A 40 92.79 101.22 14.26
N ARG A 41 92.47 102.51 14.35
CA ARG A 41 91.27 102.98 15.06
C ARG A 41 89.99 102.51 14.38
N LEU A 42 89.95 102.62 13.06
CA LEU A 42 88.84 102.16 12.24
C LEU A 42 88.62 100.65 12.38
N GLU A 43 89.70 99.86 12.30
CA GLU A 43 89.66 98.42 12.51
C GLU A 43 89.11 98.06 13.90
N LYS A 44 89.53 98.74 14.97
CA LYS A 44 88.99 98.53 16.32
C LYS A 44 87.50 98.83 16.43
N ALA A 45 87.00 99.85 15.73
CA ALA A 45 85.58 100.17 15.74
C ALA A 45 84.75 99.12 14.98
N LEU A 46 85.31 98.54 13.92
CA LEU A 46 84.69 97.43 13.19
C LEU A 46 84.77 96.12 13.99
N ASP A 47 85.88 95.85 14.67
CA ASP A 47 86.04 94.67 15.54
C ASP A 47 85.00 94.67 16.67
N LEU A 48 84.65 95.85 17.20
CA LEU A 48 83.60 96.02 18.20
C LEU A 48 82.21 95.62 17.64
N LEU A 49 81.91 95.97 16.39
CA LEU A 49 80.66 95.60 15.72
C LEU A 49 80.60 94.11 15.40
N ASP A 50 81.67 93.53 14.85
CA ASP A 50 81.76 92.10 14.55
C ASP A 50 81.57 91.29 15.84
N SER A 51 82.27 91.69 16.91
CA SER A 51 82.15 91.06 18.23
C SER A 51 80.75 91.23 18.84
N ALA A 52 80.01 92.29 18.51
CA ALA A 52 78.65 92.46 18.98
C ALA A 52 77.68 91.55 18.21
N LEU A 53 77.80 91.50 16.87
CA LEU A 53 76.96 90.68 15.99
C LEU A 53 77.08 89.18 16.29
N GLU A 54 78.29 88.68 16.57
CA GLU A 54 78.51 87.27 16.91
C GLU A 54 77.87 86.83 18.23
N GLN A 55 77.54 87.76 19.13
CA GLN A 55 77.09 87.44 20.49
C GLN A 55 75.64 87.81 20.77
N ILE A 56 74.98 88.48 19.83
CA ILE A 56 73.54 88.77 19.88
C ILE A 56 72.75 87.47 19.69
N ASP A 57 71.66 87.34 20.44
CA ASP A 57 70.68 86.29 20.24
C ASP A 57 69.83 86.62 19.00
N LYS A 58 69.82 85.72 18.02
CA LYS A 58 69.25 85.94 16.69
C LYS A 58 67.74 86.18 16.72
N GLU A 59 67.03 85.60 17.69
CA GLU A 59 65.56 85.74 17.78
C GLU A 59 65.08 87.08 18.34
N ILE A 60 65.94 87.76 19.11
CA ILE A 60 65.65 89.06 19.75
C ILE A 60 66.58 90.17 19.26
N ALA A 61 67.26 89.95 18.13
CA ALA A 61 68.18 90.92 17.56
C ALA A 61 67.43 92.22 17.18
N PRO A 62 67.95 93.41 17.55
CA PRO A 62 67.30 94.67 17.21
C PRO A 62 67.52 95.00 15.72
N ILE A 63 66.72 94.39 14.83
CA ILE A 63 66.87 94.53 13.37
C ILE A 63 66.84 95.99 12.91
N ALA A 64 66.03 96.84 13.56
CA ALA A 64 65.99 98.28 13.28
C ALA A 64 67.34 98.98 13.56
N LEU A 65 68.03 98.61 14.64
CA LEU A 65 69.35 99.14 14.99
C LEU A 65 70.42 98.63 14.02
N LEU A 66 70.36 97.35 13.62
CA LEU A 66 71.23 96.78 12.59
C LEU A 66 71.09 97.51 11.26
N ASN A 67 69.85 97.79 10.84
CA ASN A 67 69.57 98.56 9.64
C ASN A 67 70.08 100.00 9.74
N GLN A 68 69.97 100.63 10.91
CA GLN A 68 70.49 101.97 11.17
C GLN A 68 72.03 102.00 11.06
N ILE A 69 72.73 101.05 11.70
CA ILE A 69 74.19 100.93 11.62
C ILE A 69 74.63 100.69 10.17
N ASN A 70 73.97 99.76 9.46
CA ASN A 70 74.22 99.52 8.05
C ASN A 70 74.00 100.79 7.21
N GLY A 71 72.96 101.56 7.51
CA GLY A 71 72.70 102.86 6.90
C GLY A 71 73.87 103.82 7.10
N HIS A 72 74.38 103.97 8.33
CA HIS A 72 75.53 104.82 8.63
C HIS A 72 76.82 104.38 7.91
N LEU A 73 77.05 103.07 7.81
CA LEU A 73 78.19 102.48 7.11
C LEU A 73 78.09 102.57 5.58
N ARG A 74 76.88 102.73 5.03
CA ARG A 74 76.66 102.95 3.58
C ARG A 74 76.55 104.42 3.20
N GLN A 75 76.63 105.35 4.15
CA GLN A 75 76.56 106.78 3.82
C GLN A 75 77.73 107.22 2.93
N PRO A 76 77.52 108.15 1.98
CA PRO A 76 78.57 108.65 1.09
C PRO A 76 79.79 109.22 1.83
N GLN A 77 79.59 109.78 3.02
CA GLN A 77 80.66 110.36 3.86
C GLN A 77 81.62 109.32 4.45
N PHE A 78 81.27 108.03 4.37
CA PHE A 78 82.07 106.94 4.89
C PHE A 78 82.41 105.91 3.80
N TRP A 79 81.40 105.39 3.11
CA TRP A 79 81.60 104.35 2.07
C TRP A 79 82.44 104.86 0.89
N ASN A 80 82.11 106.04 0.34
CA ASN A 80 82.86 106.58 -0.81
C ASN A 80 84.27 107.01 -0.41
N GLN A 81 84.48 107.44 0.84
CA GLN A 81 85.81 107.80 1.35
C GLN A 81 86.70 106.57 1.48
N LEU A 82 86.15 105.43 1.92
CA LEU A 82 86.89 104.16 1.96
C LEU A 82 87.14 103.58 0.56
N GLN A 83 86.19 103.74 -0.37
CA GLN A 83 86.40 103.39 -1.77
C GLN A 83 87.48 104.27 -2.44
N ALA A 84 87.50 105.56 -2.13
CA ALA A 84 88.54 106.48 -2.57
C ALA A 84 89.90 106.13 -1.96
N TYR A 85 89.95 105.78 -0.67
CA TYR A 85 91.15 105.27 -0.01
C TYR A 85 91.68 103.98 -0.65
N HIS A 86 90.77 103.07 -1.05
CA HIS A 86 91.14 101.83 -1.74
C HIS A 86 91.83 102.11 -3.10
N SER A 87 91.40 103.16 -3.79
CA SER A 87 91.95 103.56 -5.09
C SER A 87 93.21 104.43 -4.97
N ASN A 88 93.30 105.25 -3.92
CA ASN A 88 94.41 106.15 -3.63
C ASN A 88 94.64 106.25 -2.10
N PRO A 89 95.72 105.68 -1.56
CA PRO A 89 95.94 105.57 -0.11
C PRO A 89 96.41 106.90 0.51
N ALA A 90 95.50 107.87 0.65
CA ALA A 90 95.75 109.14 1.33
C ALA A 90 95.14 109.17 2.74
N VAL A 91 95.86 109.75 3.70
CA VAL A 91 95.45 109.88 5.12
C VAL A 91 94.12 110.62 5.29
N THR A 92 93.85 111.62 4.45
CA THR A 92 92.66 112.47 4.53
C THR A 92 91.35 111.68 4.40
N TYR A 93 91.35 110.62 3.60
CA TYR A 93 90.20 109.74 3.42
C TYR A 93 89.90 108.90 4.67
N LEU A 94 90.95 108.41 5.35
CA LEU A 94 90.79 107.68 6.61
C LEU A 94 90.38 108.60 7.75
N GLN A 95 90.91 109.83 7.81
CA GLN A 95 90.50 110.83 8.81
C GLN A 95 89.03 111.21 8.64
N ALA A 96 88.56 111.41 7.41
CA ALA A 96 87.14 111.67 7.13
C ALA A 96 86.25 110.49 7.55
N ALA A 97 86.65 109.26 7.22
CA ALA A 97 85.93 108.05 7.62
C ALA A 97 85.88 107.88 9.16
N ASN A 98 87.00 108.11 9.85
CA ASN A 98 87.06 108.03 11.31
C ASN A 98 86.30 109.14 12.02
N ASN A 99 86.25 110.36 11.47
CA ASN A 99 85.42 111.44 12.00
C ASN A 99 83.93 111.08 11.91
N HIS A 100 83.52 110.45 10.80
CA HIS A 100 82.16 109.95 10.65
C HIS A 100 81.83 108.85 11.66
N ILE A 101 82.68 107.82 11.79
CA ILE A 101 82.50 106.77 12.80
C ILE A 101 82.47 107.35 14.22
N ASN A 102 83.33 108.31 14.53
CA ASN A 102 83.38 108.91 15.86
C ASN A 102 82.03 109.55 16.24
N SER A 103 81.33 110.17 15.28
CA SER A 103 79.99 110.72 15.51
C SER A 103 78.93 109.63 15.79
N GLN A 104 79.14 108.42 15.28
CA GLN A 104 78.20 107.30 15.37
C GLN A 104 78.63 106.20 16.36
N ILE A 105 79.76 106.37 17.07
CA ILE A 105 80.33 105.35 17.95
C ILE A 105 79.38 104.94 19.09
N HIS A 106 78.52 105.86 19.53
CA HIS A 106 77.50 105.59 20.55
C HIS A 106 76.50 104.52 20.11
N VAL A 107 76.14 104.48 18.81
CA VAL A 107 75.25 103.46 18.23
C VAL A 107 75.92 102.08 18.24
N PHE A 108 77.24 102.03 18.05
CA PHE A 108 78.00 100.77 18.08
C PHE A 108 78.06 100.20 19.50
N TYR A 109 78.23 101.07 20.51
CA TYR A 109 78.15 100.66 21.91
C TYR A 109 76.74 100.23 22.32
N GLN A 110 75.68 100.84 21.76
CA GLN A 110 74.31 100.38 21.98
C GLN A 110 74.11 98.95 21.49
N LEU A 111 74.66 98.59 20.32
CA LEU A 111 74.62 97.22 19.82
C LEU A 111 75.36 96.24 20.74
N ALA A 112 76.51 96.65 21.28
CA ALA A 112 77.30 95.84 22.22
C ALA A 112 76.60 95.59 23.57
N ILE A 113 75.60 96.40 23.96
CA ILE A 113 74.78 96.11 25.16
C ILE A 113 73.90 94.88 24.92
N PHE A 114 73.34 94.75 23.71
CA PHE A 114 72.50 93.61 23.33
C PHE A 114 73.30 92.33 23.10
N SER A 115 74.63 92.42 22.96
CA SER A 115 75.51 91.29 22.71
C SER A 115 75.92 90.51 23.97
N ASN A 116 75.50 90.94 25.16
CA ASN A 116 75.75 90.23 26.43
C ASN A 116 74.91 88.95 26.64
N GLY A 117 74.14 88.52 25.63
CA GLY A 117 73.15 87.43 25.71
C GLY A 117 73.69 85.99 25.78
N LYS A 118 75.00 85.75 25.63
CA LYS A 118 75.57 84.37 25.55
C LYS A 118 75.21 83.43 26.72
N LYS A 119 74.90 83.94 27.92
CA LYS A 119 74.47 83.11 29.07
C LYS A 119 72.99 82.73 29.02
N THR A 120 72.11 83.60 28.53
CA THR A 120 70.65 83.36 28.48
C THR A 120 70.29 82.43 27.33
N THR A 121 70.89 82.62 26.15
CA THR A 121 70.67 81.78 24.95
C THR A 121 71.06 80.31 25.13
N ARG A 122 72.00 80.00 26.03
CA ARG A 122 72.39 78.59 26.33
C ARG A 122 71.35 77.83 27.13
N ILE A 123 70.53 78.53 27.92
CA ILE A 123 69.54 77.93 28.82
C ILE A 123 68.19 77.77 28.10
N THR A 124 67.83 78.69 27.20
CA THR A 124 66.52 78.68 26.52
C THR A 124 66.47 77.78 25.30
N LYS A 125 67.58 77.61 24.56
CA LYS A 125 67.64 76.77 23.34
C LYS A 125 67.16 75.31 23.50
N PRO A 126 67.49 74.59 24.59
CA PRO A 126 66.94 73.24 24.80
C PRO A 126 65.43 73.24 25.03
N VAL A 127 64.89 74.28 25.67
CA VAL A 127 63.46 74.43 25.95
C VAL A 127 62.70 74.79 24.67
N GLU A 128 63.24 75.68 23.85
CA GLU A 128 62.71 76.03 22.52
C GLU A 128 62.65 74.80 21.62
N LYS A 129 63.72 73.99 21.56
CA LYS A 129 63.72 72.73 20.79
C LYS A 129 62.66 71.75 21.28
N ALA A 130 62.54 71.57 22.59
CA ALA A 130 61.52 70.67 23.16
C ALA A 130 60.10 71.17 22.86
N PHE A 131 59.89 72.48 22.86
CA PHE A 131 58.60 73.08 22.49
C PHE A 131 58.29 72.91 21.01
N ASP A 132 59.27 73.13 20.11
CA ASP A 132 59.11 72.91 18.67
C ASP A 132 58.81 71.42 18.35
N GLU A 133 59.50 70.50 19.02
CA GLU A 133 59.25 69.06 18.90
C GLU A 133 57.85 68.69 19.39
N PHE A 134 57.40 69.30 20.50
CA PHE A 134 56.05 69.12 21.00
C PHE A 134 55.00 69.64 20.02
N CYS A 135 55.15 70.86 19.49
CA CYS A 135 54.25 71.42 18.49
C CYS A 135 54.16 70.53 17.24
N LYS A 136 55.30 70.08 16.71
CA LYS A 136 55.33 69.14 15.58
C LYS A 136 54.65 67.81 15.88
N ALA A 137 54.84 67.26 17.08
CA ALA A 137 54.20 66.02 17.48
C ALA A 137 52.67 66.19 17.62
N VAL A 138 52.21 67.32 18.17
CA VAL A 138 50.79 67.66 18.27
C VAL A 138 50.17 67.83 16.89
N ASP A 139 50.81 68.56 15.98
CA ASP A 139 50.31 68.74 14.61
C ASP A 139 50.24 67.42 13.85
N ALA A 140 51.28 66.58 13.96
CA ALA A 140 51.30 65.26 13.36
C ALA A 140 50.17 64.38 13.90
N LYS A 141 49.94 64.39 15.22
CA LYS A 141 48.85 63.62 15.85
C LYS A 141 47.47 64.16 15.51
N SER A 142 47.31 65.47 15.39
CA SER A 142 46.07 66.09 14.94
C SER A 142 45.75 65.67 13.50
N SER A 143 46.74 65.65 12.61
CA SER A 143 46.57 65.21 11.23
C SER A 143 46.23 63.71 11.14
N GLU A 144 46.92 62.86 11.89
CA GLU A 144 46.64 61.41 11.96
C GLU A 144 45.22 61.14 12.50
N PHE A 145 44.80 61.91 13.50
CA PHE A 145 43.45 61.83 14.07
C PHE A 145 42.38 62.25 13.05
N ASP A 146 42.60 63.33 12.31
CA ASP A 146 41.69 63.79 11.25
C ASP A 146 41.56 62.77 10.10
N GLU A 147 42.67 62.15 9.68
CA GLU A 147 42.64 61.08 8.68
C GLU A 147 41.86 59.86 9.20
N THR A 148 42.08 59.48 10.46
CA THR A 148 41.36 58.37 11.10
C THR A 148 39.86 58.67 11.19
N LEU A 149 39.49 59.90 11.58
CA LEU A 149 38.10 60.34 11.65
C LEU A 149 37.43 60.28 10.27
N LYS A 150 38.07 60.81 9.22
CA LYS A 150 37.56 60.74 7.85
C LYS A 150 37.38 59.29 7.40
N GLY A 151 38.33 58.41 7.73
CA GLY A 151 38.24 56.98 7.45
C GLY A 151 37.07 56.30 8.15
N GLN A 152 36.83 56.61 9.43
CA GLN A 152 35.69 56.07 10.18
C GLN A 152 34.35 56.61 9.69
N ILE A 153 34.25 57.91 9.36
CA ILE A 153 33.04 58.50 8.79
C ILE A 153 32.68 57.81 7.47
N SER A 154 33.69 57.56 6.61
CA SER A 154 33.48 56.86 5.33
C SER A 154 32.95 55.44 5.54
N LYS A 155 33.52 54.69 6.49
CA LYS A 155 33.04 53.34 6.85
C LYS A 155 31.62 53.37 7.42
N LEU A 156 31.30 54.35 8.27
CA LEU A 156 29.94 54.51 8.80
C LEU A 156 28.93 54.78 7.69
N GLN A 157 29.27 55.65 6.72
CA GLN A 157 28.42 55.91 5.56
C GLN A 157 28.17 54.65 4.72
N GLU A 158 29.19 53.82 4.51
CA GLU A 158 29.05 52.56 3.77
C GLU A 158 28.16 51.56 4.52
N ILE A 159 28.34 51.43 5.84
CA ILE A 159 27.48 50.59 6.68
C ILE A 159 26.03 51.08 6.67
N THR A 160 25.79 52.39 6.80
CA THR A 160 24.43 52.97 6.73
C THR A 160 23.79 52.71 5.37
N LYS A 161 24.54 52.88 4.28
CA LYS A 161 24.03 52.57 2.93
C LYS A 161 23.66 51.09 2.80
N SER A 162 24.52 50.18 3.26
CA SER A 162 24.24 48.74 3.24
C SER A 162 23.04 48.38 4.12
N GLN A 163 22.88 49.04 5.27
CA GLN A 163 21.71 48.87 6.13
C GLN A 163 20.41 49.30 5.42
N ASP A 164 20.42 50.45 4.74
CA ASP A 164 19.25 50.96 4.01
C ASP A 164 18.87 50.05 2.83
N GLU A 165 19.87 49.53 2.10
CA GLU A 165 19.67 48.53 1.05
C GLU A 165 19.04 47.25 1.62
N LEU A 166 19.58 46.73 2.73
CA LEU A 166 19.05 45.52 3.38
C LEU A 166 17.62 45.71 3.91
N VAL A 167 17.30 46.88 4.46
CA VAL A 167 15.94 47.22 4.92
C VAL A 167 14.96 47.29 3.75
N THR A 168 15.40 47.82 2.61
CA THR A 168 14.59 47.88 1.39
C THR A 168 14.32 46.48 0.86
N GLU A 169 15.35 45.63 0.73
CA GLU A 169 15.19 44.23 0.31
C GLU A 169 14.27 43.44 1.24
N MET A 170 14.40 43.61 2.56
CA MET A 170 13.54 42.94 3.53
C MET A 170 12.08 43.37 3.35
N THR A 171 11.85 44.67 3.17
CA THR A 171 10.50 45.23 2.96
C THR A 171 9.88 44.69 1.68
N ASP A 172 10.63 44.62 0.59
CA ASP A 172 10.19 44.05 -0.68
C ASP A 172 9.92 42.56 -0.56
N LEU A 173 10.81 41.80 0.07
CA LEU A 173 10.64 40.37 0.30
C LEU A 173 9.38 40.10 1.14
N LYS A 174 9.13 40.89 2.17
CA LYS A 174 7.92 40.81 3.00
C LYS A 174 6.66 41.07 2.18
N ASN A 175 6.66 42.07 1.31
CA ASN A 175 5.52 42.37 0.44
C ASN A 175 5.29 41.25 -0.57
N VAL A 176 6.34 40.76 -1.23
CA VAL A 176 6.26 39.62 -2.17
C VAL A 176 5.72 38.36 -1.48
N HIS A 177 6.18 38.04 -0.27
CA HIS A 177 5.66 36.89 0.48
C HIS A 177 4.20 37.07 0.88
N LYS A 178 3.81 38.27 1.32
CA LYS A 178 2.42 38.59 1.65
C LYS A 178 1.50 38.41 0.44
N ASP A 179 1.92 38.92 -0.72
CA ASP A 179 1.15 38.81 -1.96
C ASP A 179 1.05 37.34 -2.41
N ARG A 180 2.16 36.59 -2.42
CA ARG A 180 2.14 35.15 -2.71
C ARG A 180 1.23 34.37 -1.76
N LEU A 181 1.25 34.70 -0.47
CA LEU A 181 0.39 34.04 0.52
C LEU A 181 -1.08 34.35 0.25
N ASN A 182 -1.43 35.60 -0.07
CA ASN A 182 -2.79 35.99 -0.40
C ASN A 182 -3.28 35.32 -1.69
N THR A 183 -2.45 35.29 -2.73
CA THR A 183 -2.76 34.58 -3.98
C THR A 183 -2.96 33.10 -3.74
N TRP A 184 -2.04 32.45 -3.01
CA TRP A 184 -2.15 31.03 -2.69
C TRP A 184 -3.40 30.71 -1.87
N GLN A 185 -3.73 31.55 -0.87
CA GLN A 185 -4.95 31.41 -0.08
C GLN A 185 -6.21 31.53 -0.95
N GLY A 186 -6.22 32.48 -1.90
CA GLY A 186 -7.30 32.65 -2.85
C GLY A 186 -7.46 31.44 -3.77
N GLU A 187 -6.38 31.03 -4.44
CA GLU A 187 -6.35 29.87 -5.34
C GLU A 187 -6.72 28.57 -4.63
N PHE A 188 -6.21 28.35 -3.42
CA PHE A 188 -6.53 27.18 -2.61
C PHE A 188 -8.02 27.15 -2.25
N THR A 189 -8.59 28.29 -1.85
CA THR A 189 -10.01 28.39 -1.50
C THR A 189 -10.88 28.09 -2.73
N VAL A 190 -10.58 28.71 -3.86
CA VAL A 190 -11.30 28.47 -5.13
C VAL A 190 -11.19 27.00 -5.56
N SER A 191 -9.99 26.42 -5.49
CA SER A 191 -9.78 25.02 -5.86
C SER A 191 -10.50 24.06 -4.91
N GLN A 192 -10.54 24.33 -3.61
CA GLN A 192 -11.27 23.49 -2.66
C GLN A 192 -12.79 23.57 -2.86
N THR A 193 -13.32 24.78 -3.06
CA THR A 193 -14.75 24.97 -3.34
C THR A 193 -15.13 24.27 -4.64
N SER A 194 -14.35 24.46 -5.72
CA SER A 194 -14.59 23.81 -7.01
C SER A 194 -14.54 22.28 -6.91
N ARG A 195 -13.57 21.70 -6.18
CA ARG A 195 -13.50 20.25 -5.95
C ARG A 195 -14.70 19.73 -5.15
N ALA A 196 -15.14 20.47 -4.13
CA ALA A 196 -16.29 20.09 -3.33
C ALA A 196 -17.59 20.11 -4.16
N GLU A 197 -17.75 21.13 -5.00
CA GLU A 197 -18.87 21.27 -5.94
C GLU A 197 -18.87 20.15 -6.98
N GLU A 198 -17.73 19.89 -7.65
CA GLU A 198 -17.59 18.81 -8.63
C GLU A 198 -17.85 17.43 -8.01
N PHE A 199 -17.32 17.18 -6.81
CA PHE A 199 -17.56 15.94 -6.09
C PHE A 199 -19.05 15.76 -5.77
N SER A 200 -19.71 16.80 -5.27
CA SER A 200 -21.14 16.78 -4.94
C SER A 200 -21.98 16.54 -6.19
N ALA A 201 -21.69 17.24 -7.29
CA ALA A 201 -22.37 17.06 -8.57
C ALA A 201 -22.18 15.63 -9.11
N THR A 202 -20.95 15.10 -9.04
CA THR A 202 -20.65 13.73 -9.48
C THR A 202 -21.36 12.69 -8.60
N GLN A 203 -21.45 12.91 -7.29
CA GLN A 203 -22.15 12.02 -6.37
C GLN A 203 -23.65 11.98 -6.67
N ILE A 204 -24.29 13.14 -6.89
CA ILE A 204 -25.69 13.26 -7.29
C ILE A 204 -25.93 12.53 -8.61
N GLN A 205 -25.04 12.71 -9.59
CA GLN A 205 -25.16 12.06 -10.89
C GLN A 205 -25.04 10.53 -10.77
N ARG A 206 -24.08 10.02 -9.99
CA ARG A 206 -23.94 8.58 -9.73
C ARG A 206 -25.15 7.99 -9.02
N GLU A 207 -25.71 8.70 -8.05
CA GLU A 207 -26.92 8.26 -7.35
C GLU A 207 -28.12 8.16 -8.30
N LYS A 208 -28.27 9.15 -9.20
CA LYS A 208 -29.29 9.13 -10.24
C LYS A 208 -29.11 7.96 -11.20
N GLU A 209 -27.91 7.78 -11.76
CA GLU A 209 -27.59 6.68 -12.68
C GLU A 209 -27.79 5.32 -12.03
N PHE A 210 -27.38 5.16 -10.77
CA PHE A 210 -27.58 3.93 -10.01
C PHE A 210 -29.07 3.65 -9.78
N SER A 211 -29.86 4.67 -9.41
CA SER A 211 -31.30 4.53 -9.20
C SER A 211 -32.03 4.12 -10.48
N GLU A 212 -31.69 4.74 -11.61
CA GLU A 212 -32.24 4.39 -12.93
C GLU A 212 -31.86 2.96 -13.34
N TRP A 213 -30.58 2.59 -13.19
CA TRP A 213 -30.11 1.24 -13.45
C TRP A 213 -30.78 0.20 -12.55
N PHE A 214 -30.90 0.49 -11.24
CA PHE A 214 -31.48 -0.41 -10.26
C PHE A 214 -32.98 -0.62 -10.52
N SER A 215 -33.71 0.43 -10.88
CA SER A 215 -35.11 0.34 -11.29
C SER A 215 -35.27 -0.53 -12.54
N ALA A 216 -34.44 -0.31 -13.57
CA ALA A 216 -34.46 -1.11 -14.78
C ALA A 216 -34.09 -2.59 -14.53
N PHE A 217 -33.09 -2.83 -13.67
CA PHE A 217 -32.68 -4.17 -13.27
C PHE A 217 -33.79 -4.91 -12.51
N THR A 218 -34.45 -4.23 -11.56
CA THR A 218 -35.56 -4.78 -10.79
C THR A 218 -36.71 -5.15 -11.72
N LYS A 219 -37.12 -4.23 -12.62
CA LYS A 219 -38.18 -4.49 -13.60
C LYS A 219 -37.86 -5.66 -14.52
N SER A 220 -36.64 -5.74 -15.05
CA SER A 220 -36.21 -6.86 -15.89
C SER A 220 -36.19 -8.19 -15.14
N THR A 221 -35.80 -8.16 -13.85
CA THR A 221 -35.77 -9.35 -12.99
C THR A 221 -37.19 -9.82 -12.67
N ASP A 222 -38.09 -8.90 -12.32
CA ASP A 222 -39.51 -9.21 -12.08
C ASP A 222 -40.18 -9.77 -13.33
N GLU A 223 -39.94 -9.20 -14.51
CA GLU A 223 -40.46 -9.71 -15.77
C GLU A 223 -39.94 -11.14 -16.07
N LYS A 224 -38.64 -11.38 -15.87
CA LYS A 224 -38.05 -12.73 -16.06
C LYS A 224 -38.56 -13.74 -15.04
N LEU A 225 -38.68 -13.34 -13.78
CA LEU A 225 -39.19 -14.19 -12.71
C LEU A 225 -40.67 -14.51 -12.92
N GLY A 226 -41.47 -13.51 -13.28
CA GLY A 226 -42.88 -13.69 -13.65
C GLY A 226 -43.05 -14.64 -14.83
N ASN A 227 -42.25 -14.49 -15.87
CA ASN A 227 -42.24 -15.41 -17.01
C ASN A 227 -41.82 -16.83 -16.62
N LEU A 228 -40.80 -16.98 -15.77
CA LEU A 228 -40.36 -18.30 -15.29
C LEU A 228 -41.44 -18.97 -14.44
N ILE A 229 -42.09 -18.23 -13.54
CA ILE A 229 -43.22 -18.72 -12.73
C ILE A 229 -44.38 -19.14 -13.63
N ALA A 230 -44.72 -18.35 -14.65
CA ALA A 230 -45.78 -18.68 -15.60
C ALA A 230 -45.46 -19.96 -16.38
N GLN A 231 -44.22 -20.11 -16.87
CA GLN A 231 -43.76 -21.33 -17.55
C GLN A 231 -43.78 -22.54 -16.61
N PHE A 232 -43.34 -22.38 -15.37
CA PHE A 232 -43.35 -23.46 -14.38
C PHE A 232 -44.78 -23.89 -14.04
N LYS A 233 -45.70 -22.95 -13.85
CA LYS A 233 -47.12 -23.22 -13.61
C LYS A 233 -47.75 -23.96 -14.78
N ALA A 234 -47.49 -23.52 -16.01
CA ALA A 234 -47.97 -24.19 -17.21
C ALA A 234 -47.50 -25.66 -17.29
N LYS A 235 -46.21 -25.92 -16.99
CA LYS A 235 -45.67 -27.28 -16.93
C LYS A 235 -46.29 -28.13 -15.81
N ILE A 236 -46.55 -27.54 -14.64
CA ILE A 236 -47.26 -28.25 -13.55
C ILE A 236 -48.68 -28.63 -13.97
N ASP A 237 -49.41 -27.71 -14.60
CA ASP A 237 -50.79 -27.98 -15.05
C ASP A 237 -50.81 -29.06 -16.14
N GLU A 238 -49.82 -29.07 -17.04
CA GLU A 238 -49.62 -30.13 -18.02
C GLU A 238 -49.37 -31.50 -17.35
N TYR A 239 -48.41 -31.57 -16.42
CA TYR A 239 -48.12 -32.82 -15.69
C TYR A 239 -49.30 -33.29 -14.83
N LYS A 240 -50.06 -32.37 -14.24
CA LYS A 240 -51.26 -32.71 -13.48
C LYS A 240 -52.32 -33.34 -14.39
N LYS A 241 -52.53 -32.77 -15.59
CA LYS A 241 -53.47 -33.31 -16.57
C LYS A 241 -53.06 -34.70 -17.06
N ASP A 242 -51.77 -34.90 -17.34
CA ASP A 242 -51.22 -36.20 -17.73
C ASP A 242 -51.37 -37.24 -16.61
N ALA A 243 -51.07 -36.87 -15.36
CA ALA A 243 -51.21 -37.75 -14.21
C ALA A 243 -52.67 -38.20 -13.98
N ILE A 244 -53.65 -37.29 -14.12
CA ILE A 244 -55.08 -37.62 -14.01
C ILE A 244 -55.49 -38.57 -15.14
N SER A 245 -55.04 -38.32 -16.36
CA SER A 245 -55.34 -39.19 -17.52
C SER A 245 -54.81 -40.61 -17.31
N LYS A 246 -53.57 -40.74 -16.81
CA LYS A 246 -52.97 -42.04 -16.49
C LYS A 246 -53.68 -42.75 -15.34
N HIS A 247 -54.09 -42.01 -14.31
CA HIS A 247 -54.84 -42.58 -13.18
C HIS A 247 -56.19 -43.17 -13.62
N ASN A 248 -56.93 -42.47 -14.47
CA ASN A 248 -58.21 -42.96 -14.98
C ASN A 248 -58.03 -44.22 -15.84
N ALA A 249 -57.00 -44.27 -16.68
CA ALA A 249 -56.69 -45.47 -17.47
C ALA A 249 -56.37 -46.70 -16.59
N ILE A 250 -55.74 -46.50 -15.43
CA ILE A 250 -55.47 -47.57 -14.46
C ILE A 250 -56.77 -48.10 -13.81
N LEU A 251 -57.71 -47.22 -13.48
CA LEU A 251 -59.00 -47.61 -12.90
C LEU A 251 -59.86 -48.43 -13.87
N ASP A 252 -59.89 -48.06 -15.15
CA ASP A 252 -60.62 -48.81 -16.19
C ASP A 252 -60.07 -50.23 -16.38
N ILE A 253 -58.74 -50.41 -16.32
CA ILE A 253 -58.10 -51.73 -16.38
C ILE A 253 -58.44 -52.56 -15.14
N HIS A 254 -58.42 -51.95 -13.94
CA HIS A 254 -58.73 -52.65 -12.69
C HIS A 254 -60.17 -53.18 -12.64
N GLY A 255 -61.14 -52.45 -13.22
CA GLY A 255 -62.54 -52.87 -13.30
C GLY A 255 -62.79 -54.08 -14.22
N LEU A 256 -61.98 -54.24 -15.28
CA LEU A 256 -62.09 -55.36 -16.23
C LEU A 256 -61.43 -56.66 -15.74
N VAL A 257 -60.37 -56.57 -14.91
CA VAL A 257 -59.55 -57.74 -14.52
C VAL A 257 -60.11 -58.49 -13.30
N ALA A 258 -60.87 -57.84 -12.43
CA ALA A 258 -61.32 -58.44 -11.17
C ALA A 258 -62.32 -59.61 -11.34
N THR A 259 -63.22 -59.54 -12.32
CA THR A 259 -64.28 -60.55 -12.53
C THR A 259 -63.77 -61.79 -13.27
N ASP A 260 -62.93 -61.62 -14.30
CA ASP A 260 -62.35 -62.73 -15.06
C ASP A 260 -61.20 -63.43 -14.32
N GLY A 261 -60.49 -62.72 -13.42
CA GLY A 261 -59.36 -63.27 -12.66
C GLY A 261 -59.77 -64.36 -11.66
N VAL A 262 -60.86 -64.16 -10.91
CA VAL A 262 -61.29 -65.11 -9.86
C VAL A 262 -61.91 -66.37 -10.48
N ALA A 263 -62.83 -66.23 -11.42
CA ALA A 263 -63.44 -67.38 -12.10
C ALA A 263 -62.43 -68.15 -12.99
N GLY A 264 -61.47 -67.42 -13.59
CA GLY A 264 -60.38 -68.01 -14.37
C GLY A 264 -59.41 -68.84 -13.51
N GLY A 265 -59.04 -68.35 -12.33
CA GLY A 265 -58.14 -69.06 -11.41
C GLY A 265 -58.69 -70.41 -10.95
N TYR A 266 -59.93 -70.46 -10.46
CA TYR A 266 -60.56 -71.71 -10.02
C TYR A 266 -60.80 -72.71 -11.16
N LYS A 267 -61.10 -72.23 -12.38
CA LYS A 267 -61.21 -73.07 -13.57
C LYS A 267 -59.87 -73.70 -13.94
N SER A 268 -58.78 -72.91 -13.93
CA SER A 268 -57.43 -73.42 -14.23
C SER A 268 -57.02 -74.49 -13.22
N THR A 269 -57.22 -74.24 -11.92
CA THR A 269 -56.94 -75.23 -10.87
C THR A 269 -57.79 -76.49 -11.05
N ALA A 270 -59.06 -76.38 -11.46
CA ALA A 270 -59.89 -77.54 -11.74
C ALA A 270 -59.35 -78.37 -12.92
N ASP A 271 -58.93 -77.73 -14.01
CA ASP A 271 -58.37 -78.41 -15.18
C ASP A 271 -57.04 -79.11 -14.84
N ASP A 272 -56.19 -78.50 -13.99
CA ASP A 272 -54.94 -79.11 -13.48
C ASP A 272 -55.20 -80.32 -12.58
N GLU A 273 -56.15 -80.22 -11.65
CA GLU A 273 -56.60 -81.33 -10.79
C GLU A 273 -57.17 -82.50 -11.62
N GLY A 274 -57.92 -82.18 -12.69
CA GLY A 274 -58.44 -83.19 -13.62
C GLY A 274 -57.34 -83.89 -14.42
N ALA A 275 -56.29 -83.17 -14.82
CA ALA A 275 -55.12 -83.75 -15.45
C ALA A 275 -54.34 -84.65 -14.47
N ALA A 276 -54.16 -84.23 -13.22
CA ALA A 276 -53.54 -85.03 -12.17
C ALA A 276 -54.32 -86.33 -11.89
N ALA A 277 -55.65 -86.24 -11.78
CA ALA A 277 -56.52 -87.42 -11.64
C ALA A 277 -56.32 -88.41 -12.80
N ASN A 278 -56.28 -87.94 -14.05
CA ASN A 278 -56.06 -88.79 -15.20
C ASN A 278 -54.68 -89.46 -15.20
N LYS A 279 -53.63 -88.77 -14.75
CA LYS A 279 -52.28 -89.35 -14.60
C LYS A 279 -52.26 -90.47 -13.55
N TRP A 280 -52.86 -90.25 -12.38
CA TRP A 280 -52.99 -91.28 -11.33
C TRP A 280 -53.82 -92.48 -11.79
N ARG A 281 -54.90 -92.24 -12.55
CA ARG A 281 -55.71 -93.30 -13.16
C ARG A 281 -54.90 -94.14 -14.15
N LEU A 282 -54.11 -93.49 -15.01
CA LEU A 282 -53.24 -94.18 -15.96
C LEU A 282 -52.17 -95.01 -15.22
N GLY A 283 -51.59 -94.45 -14.15
CA GLY A 283 -50.66 -95.17 -13.28
C GLY A 283 -51.28 -96.41 -12.63
N ALA A 284 -52.52 -96.30 -12.13
CA ALA A 284 -53.25 -97.46 -11.59
C ALA A 284 -53.47 -98.55 -12.65
N PHE A 285 -53.90 -98.17 -13.87
CA PHE A 285 -54.05 -99.13 -14.97
C PHE A 285 -52.72 -99.76 -15.40
N ALA A 286 -51.63 -99.00 -15.43
CA ALA A 286 -50.31 -99.51 -15.75
C ALA A 286 -49.83 -100.53 -14.70
N LEU A 287 -50.06 -100.28 -13.41
CA LEU A 287 -49.72 -101.21 -12.32
C LEU A 287 -50.56 -102.49 -12.37
N LEU A 288 -51.87 -102.38 -12.63
CA LEU A 288 -52.73 -103.54 -12.84
C LEU A 288 -52.31 -104.35 -14.07
N GLY A 289 -51.97 -103.67 -15.17
CA GLY A 289 -51.46 -104.29 -16.38
C GLY A 289 -50.12 -104.99 -16.14
N ALA A 290 -49.21 -104.39 -15.39
CA ALA A 290 -47.93 -105.00 -15.01
C ALA A 290 -48.12 -106.23 -14.12
N ALA A 291 -49.06 -106.18 -13.15
CA ALA A 291 -49.41 -107.34 -12.33
C ALA A 291 -49.98 -108.48 -13.18
N ALA A 292 -50.90 -108.17 -14.10
CA ALA A 292 -51.48 -109.17 -15.00
C ALA A 292 -50.44 -109.75 -15.98
N ALA A 293 -49.59 -108.92 -16.56
CA ALA A 293 -48.51 -109.35 -17.45
C ALA A 293 -47.47 -110.21 -16.72
N TRP A 294 -47.13 -109.85 -15.48
CA TRP A 294 -46.25 -110.64 -14.62
C TRP A 294 -46.83 -112.04 -14.35
N LEU A 295 -48.11 -112.12 -13.98
CA LEU A 295 -48.80 -113.38 -13.76
C LEU A 295 -48.88 -114.22 -15.06
N ALA A 296 -49.21 -113.60 -16.19
CA ALA A 296 -49.28 -114.27 -17.49
C ALA A 296 -47.90 -114.75 -17.97
N PHE A 297 -46.85 -113.97 -17.76
CA PHE A 297 -45.47 -114.35 -18.07
C PHE A 297 -45.01 -115.55 -17.24
N LYS A 298 -45.33 -115.56 -15.94
CA LYS A 298 -45.09 -116.70 -15.07
C LYS A 298 -45.86 -117.95 -15.51
N LEU A 299 -47.14 -117.80 -15.88
CA LEU A 299 -47.95 -118.89 -16.45
C LEU A 299 -47.36 -119.45 -17.76
N TRP A 300 -46.88 -118.58 -18.66
CA TRP A 300 -46.29 -118.97 -19.93
C TRP A 300 -44.93 -119.66 -19.80
N LEU A 301 -44.09 -119.22 -18.85
CA LEU A 301 -42.82 -119.87 -18.52
C LEU A 301 -42.99 -121.30 -17.95
N GLY A 302 -44.23 -121.76 -17.77
CA GLY A 302 -44.52 -123.04 -17.15
C GLY A 302 -44.20 -122.96 -15.68
N ILE A 303 -45.20 -122.58 -14.87
CA ILE A 303 -45.09 -122.75 -13.43
C ILE A 303 -44.97 -124.25 -13.19
N ASN A 304 -43.74 -124.75 -13.03
CA ASN A 304 -43.49 -126.07 -12.46
C ASN A 304 -43.76 -125.95 -10.96
N ALA A 305 -45.02 -125.73 -10.59
CA ALA A 305 -45.50 -125.83 -9.20
C ALA A 305 -45.33 -127.27 -8.64
N LEU A 306 -44.82 -128.18 -9.48
CA LEU A 306 -44.32 -129.50 -9.15
C LEU A 306 -42.91 -129.64 -9.78
N GLY A 307 -41.89 -129.18 -9.06
CA GLY A 307 -40.51 -129.60 -9.34
C GLY A 307 -40.29 -131.04 -8.87
N GLU A 308 -39.19 -131.68 -9.29
CA GLU A 308 -38.86 -133.08 -8.96
C GLU A 308 -38.91 -133.42 -7.45
N ASN A 309 -38.89 -132.40 -6.57
CA ASN A 309 -38.94 -132.54 -5.10
C ASN A 309 -40.16 -131.89 -4.42
N GLY A 310 -41.28 -131.68 -5.14
CA GLY A 310 -42.55 -131.21 -4.56
C GLY A 310 -42.90 -129.75 -4.88
N ILE A 311 -43.80 -129.17 -4.08
CA ILE A 311 -44.31 -127.81 -4.29
C ILE A 311 -43.21 -126.80 -3.95
N ASP A 312 -42.79 -126.02 -4.95
CA ASP A 312 -41.77 -124.98 -4.77
C ASP A 312 -42.40 -123.71 -4.16
N TRP A 313 -42.49 -123.70 -2.84
CA TRP A 313 -43.09 -122.61 -2.07
C TRP A 313 -42.34 -121.28 -2.21
N GLU A 314 -41.05 -121.29 -2.57
CA GLU A 314 -40.25 -120.08 -2.73
C GLU A 314 -40.69 -119.27 -3.96
N GLU A 315 -40.96 -119.95 -5.08
CA GLU A 315 -41.44 -119.30 -6.30
C GLU A 315 -42.89 -118.79 -6.18
N ILE A 316 -43.73 -119.52 -5.44
CA ILE A 316 -45.10 -119.07 -5.14
C ILE A 316 -45.07 -117.85 -4.21
N ALA A 317 -44.26 -117.87 -3.13
CA ALA A 317 -44.18 -116.76 -2.19
C ALA A 317 -43.71 -115.47 -2.87
N THR A 318 -42.66 -115.52 -3.69
CA THR A 318 -42.14 -114.33 -4.39
C THR A 318 -43.12 -113.76 -5.41
N SER A 319 -43.82 -114.61 -6.17
CA SER A 319 -44.82 -114.16 -7.16
C SER A 319 -46.06 -113.54 -6.50
N VAL A 320 -46.54 -114.14 -5.40
CA VAL A 320 -47.68 -113.63 -4.62
C VAL A 320 -47.32 -112.32 -3.92
N SER A 321 -46.12 -112.22 -3.33
CA SER A 321 -45.65 -110.98 -2.70
C SER A 321 -45.50 -109.83 -3.69
N LEU A 322 -44.89 -110.07 -4.87
CA LEU A 322 -44.72 -109.02 -5.88
C LEU A 322 -46.07 -108.55 -6.44
N THR A 323 -46.97 -109.50 -6.72
CA THR A 323 -48.33 -109.17 -7.19
C THR A 323 -49.11 -108.39 -6.12
N GLY A 324 -48.99 -108.77 -4.85
CA GLY A 324 -49.63 -108.06 -3.73
C GLY A 324 -49.18 -106.60 -3.62
N ILE A 325 -47.87 -106.34 -3.78
CA ILE A 325 -47.32 -104.97 -3.77
C ILE A 325 -47.85 -104.16 -4.97
N LEU A 326 -47.87 -104.74 -6.17
CA LEU A 326 -48.39 -104.07 -7.37
C LEU A 326 -49.88 -103.74 -7.24
N LEU A 327 -50.68 -104.65 -6.68
CA LEU A 327 -52.11 -104.41 -6.41
C LEU A 327 -52.31 -103.33 -5.36
N ALA A 328 -51.54 -103.34 -4.27
CA ALA A 328 -51.62 -102.31 -3.22
C ALA A 328 -51.29 -100.91 -3.79
N ALA A 329 -50.24 -100.82 -4.62
CA ALA A 329 -49.86 -99.58 -5.30
C ALA A 329 -50.94 -99.11 -6.28
N ALA A 330 -51.59 -100.04 -7.00
CA ALA A 330 -52.69 -99.71 -7.90
C ALA A 330 -53.92 -99.16 -7.16
N VAL A 331 -54.29 -99.76 -6.02
CA VAL A 331 -55.41 -99.28 -5.18
C VAL A 331 -55.11 -97.88 -4.64
N TYR A 332 -53.89 -97.64 -4.16
CA TYR A 332 -53.47 -96.31 -3.70
C TYR A 332 -53.55 -95.27 -4.82
N ALA A 333 -52.99 -95.58 -6.00
CA ALA A 333 -53.06 -94.70 -7.16
C ALA A 333 -54.52 -94.41 -7.59
N SER A 334 -55.42 -95.40 -7.50
CA SER A 334 -56.84 -95.19 -7.78
C SER A 334 -57.53 -94.30 -6.74
N LYS A 335 -57.20 -94.44 -5.45
CA LYS A 335 -57.75 -93.59 -4.39
C LYS A 335 -57.29 -92.14 -4.57
N GLN A 336 -56.01 -91.94 -4.87
CA GLN A 336 -55.46 -90.62 -5.16
C GLN A 336 -56.08 -89.99 -6.41
N SER A 337 -56.32 -90.77 -7.46
CA SER A 337 -57.07 -90.31 -8.63
C SER A 337 -58.47 -89.80 -8.27
N ASN A 338 -59.19 -90.48 -7.37
CA ASN A 338 -60.53 -90.07 -6.95
C ASN A 338 -60.50 -88.79 -6.10
N PHE A 339 -59.48 -88.62 -5.26
CA PHE A 339 -59.30 -87.41 -4.48
C PHE A 339 -59.14 -86.18 -5.39
N HIS A 340 -58.22 -86.25 -6.35
CA HIS A 340 -58.02 -85.18 -7.34
C HIS A 340 -59.28 -84.93 -8.19
N ARG A 341 -60.04 -85.99 -8.55
CA ARG A 341 -61.31 -85.84 -9.29
C ARG A 341 -62.40 -85.13 -8.48
N ASN A 342 -62.49 -85.41 -7.18
CA ASN A 342 -63.43 -84.72 -6.30
C ASN A 342 -63.06 -83.24 -6.13
N ASN A 343 -61.76 -82.93 -6.05
CA ASN A 343 -61.29 -81.55 -6.01
C ASN A 343 -61.54 -80.81 -7.33
N GLU A 344 -61.28 -81.44 -8.48
CA GLU A 344 -61.65 -80.91 -9.81
C GLU A 344 -63.13 -80.53 -9.84
N GLN A 345 -64.03 -81.42 -9.44
CA GLN A 345 -65.48 -81.15 -9.48
C GLN A 345 -65.88 -79.97 -8.59
N LYS A 346 -65.36 -79.90 -7.36
CA LYS A 346 -65.62 -78.78 -6.43
C LYS A 346 -65.14 -77.46 -7.00
N MET A 347 -63.91 -77.41 -7.50
CA MET A 347 -63.32 -76.20 -8.06
C MET A 347 -64.03 -75.76 -9.35
N ARG A 348 -64.47 -76.72 -10.18
CA ARG A 348 -65.22 -76.44 -11.40
C ARG A 348 -66.63 -75.94 -11.12
N TRP A 349 -67.30 -76.51 -10.12
CA TRP A 349 -68.60 -76.01 -9.64
C TRP A 349 -68.48 -74.61 -9.09
N PHE A 350 -67.47 -74.33 -8.27
CA PHE A 350 -67.24 -72.99 -7.75
C PHE A 350 -66.97 -71.98 -8.89
N ALA A 351 -66.12 -72.35 -9.87
CA ALA A 351 -65.87 -71.49 -11.03
C ALA A 351 -67.15 -71.19 -11.84
N LEU A 352 -68.04 -72.18 -11.99
CA LEU A 352 -69.34 -72.00 -12.65
C LEU A 352 -70.30 -71.15 -11.83
N GLU A 353 -70.35 -71.35 -10.51
CA GLU A 353 -71.19 -70.57 -9.60
C GLU A 353 -70.76 -69.11 -9.60
N VAL A 354 -69.46 -68.82 -9.44
CA VAL A 354 -68.93 -67.45 -9.51
C VAL A 354 -69.25 -66.80 -10.86
N LYS A 355 -69.11 -67.53 -11.96
CA LYS A 355 -69.42 -67.02 -13.30
C LYS A 355 -70.93 -66.82 -13.53
N ALA A 356 -71.78 -67.59 -12.86
CA ALA A 356 -73.23 -67.53 -13.02
C ALA A 356 -73.90 -66.45 -12.14
N ILE A 357 -73.24 -65.98 -11.08
CA ILE A 357 -73.78 -64.95 -10.18
C ILE A 357 -74.23 -63.70 -10.95
N ASP A 358 -73.38 -63.13 -11.81
CA ASP A 358 -73.71 -61.89 -12.51
C ASP A 358 -74.90 -62.02 -13.49
N PRO A 359 -74.99 -63.08 -14.33
CA PRO A 359 -76.19 -63.35 -15.14
C PRO A 359 -77.48 -63.53 -14.35
N PHE A 360 -77.44 -64.20 -13.18
CA PHE A 360 -78.63 -64.41 -12.35
C PHE A 360 -79.07 -63.16 -11.58
N LEU A 361 -78.12 -62.29 -11.23
CA LEU A 361 -78.43 -61.02 -10.56
C LEU A 361 -78.97 -59.97 -11.53
N ALA A 362 -78.60 -60.03 -12.82
CA ALA A 362 -78.99 -59.04 -13.82
C ALA A 362 -80.52 -58.88 -14.02
N SER A 363 -81.33 -59.90 -13.68
CA SER A 363 -82.79 -59.84 -13.79
C SER A 363 -83.51 -59.28 -12.55
N LEU A 364 -82.79 -58.90 -11.49
CA LEU A 364 -83.35 -58.40 -10.22
C LEU A 364 -83.29 -56.86 -10.14
N SER A 365 -84.07 -56.26 -9.23
CA SER A 365 -84.00 -54.82 -8.93
C SER A 365 -82.64 -54.42 -8.36
N GLU A 366 -82.18 -53.18 -8.57
CA GLU A 366 -80.85 -52.74 -8.11
C GLU A 366 -80.66 -52.86 -6.57
N GLU A 367 -81.72 -52.66 -5.78
CA GLU A 367 -81.67 -52.82 -4.33
C GLU A 367 -81.48 -54.29 -3.93
N ASP A 368 -82.20 -55.22 -4.58
CA ASP A 368 -82.06 -56.64 -4.31
C ASP A 368 -80.71 -57.18 -4.76
N GLN A 369 -80.16 -56.68 -5.88
CA GLN A 369 -78.81 -57.03 -6.35
C GLN A 369 -77.74 -56.68 -5.32
N LYS A 370 -77.78 -55.46 -4.76
CA LYS A 370 -76.80 -55.02 -3.75
C LYS A 370 -76.92 -55.84 -2.47
N ARG A 371 -78.14 -56.13 -2.01
CA ARG A 371 -78.37 -56.99 -0.82
C ARG A 371 -77.85 -58.40 -1.03
N LEU A 372 -78.14 -59.02 -2.18
CA LEU A 372 -77.68 -60.40 -2.46
C LEU A 372 -76.16 -60.47 -2.60
N LYS A 373 -75.53 -59.51 -3.29
CA LYS A 373 -74.07 -59.46 -3.41
C LYS A 373 -73.39 -59.38 -2.04
N ALA A 374 -73.94 -58.58 -1.11
CA ALA A 374 -73.42 -58.50 0.25
C ALA A 374 -73.49 -59.86 0.99
N GLN A 375 -74.63 -60.55 0.91
CA GLN A 375 -74.80 -61.88 1.54
C GLN A 375 -73.89 -62.94 0.93
N ILE A 376 -73.70 -62.93 -0.40
CA ILE A 376 -72.82 -63.87 -1.10
C ILE A 376 -71.36 -63.65 -0.71
N CYS A 377 -70.91 -62.39 -0.66
CA CYS A 377 -69.55 -62.05 -0.22
C CYS A 377 -69.29 -62.50 1.22
N GLU A 378 -70.24 -62.29 2.14
CA GLU A 378 -70.12 -62.75 3.53
C GLU A 378 -70.03 -64.29 3.62
N ARG A 379 -70.79 -65.02 2.79
CA ARG A 379 -70.77 -66.49 2.79
C ARG A 379 -69.51 -67.08 2.16
N ILE A 380 -69.00 -66.50 1.06
CA ILE A 380 -67.84 -67.03 0.33
C ILE A 380 -66.53 -66.68 1.04
N PHE A 381 -66.40 -65.46 1.58
CA PHE A 381 -65.15 -64.97 2.17
C PHE A 381 -65.17 -64.94 3.71
N GLY A 382 -66.33 -65.11 4.35
CA GLY A 382 -66.47 -65.16 5.81
C GLY A 382 -66.32 -66.56 6.42
N GLN A 383 -66.18 -67.62 5.61
CA GLN A 383 -65.81 -68.95 6.10
C GLN A 383 -64.28 -69.03 6.22
N SER A 384 -63.74 -68.68 7.38
CA SER A 384 -62.39 -69.08 7.76
C SER A 384 -62.35 -70.62 7.87
N ASP A 385 -61.25 -71.22 7.40
CA ASP A 385 -61.01 -72.66 7.38
C ASP A 385 -60.99 -73.25 8.80
N GLY A 386 -62.17 -73.42 9.37
CA GLY A 386 -62.43 -74.06 10.64
C GLY A 386 -62.39 -75.57 10.47
N GLY A 387 -61.18 -76.13 10.42
CA GLY A 387 -60.96 -77.53 10.73
C GLY A 387 -60.98 -78.50 9.54
N SER A 388 -59.96 -78.44 8.69
CA SER A 388 -59.38 -79.69 8.20
C SER A 388 -58.42 -80.22 9.27
N LYS A 389 -58.92 -81.08 10.16
CA LYS A 389 -58.04 -82.10 10.73
C LYS A 389 -57.36 -82.74 9.53
N HIS A 390 -56.04 -82.60 9.42
CA HIS A 390 -55.27 -83.58 8.68
C HIS A 390 -55.52 -84.90 9.40
N GLU A 391 -56.56 -85.63 9.00
CA GLU A 391 -56.48 -87.07 8.99
C GLU A 391 -55.31 -87.36 8.06
N THR A 392 -54.12 -87.48 8.65
CA THR A 392 -53.15 -88.46 8.18
C THR A 392 -53.95 -89.74 8.04
N GLU A 393 -54.37 -90.05 6.81
CA GLU A 393 -54.74 -91.39 6.40
C GLU A 393 -53.49 -92.25 6.65
N SER A 394 -53.34 -92.69 7.89
CA SER A 394 -52.59 -93.88 8.21
C SER A 394 -53.15 -95.00 7.33
N PHE A 395 -52.24 -95.77 6.74
CA PHE A 395 -52.50 -96.97 5.94
C PHE A 395 -53.88 -97.57 6.25
N ASP A 396 -54.84 -97.34 5.35
CA ASP A 396 -56.21 -97.81 5.55
C ASP A 396 -56.18 -99.34 5.71
N PRO A 397 -56.57 -99.89 6.89
CA PRO A 397 -56.54 -101.33 7.12
C PRO A 397 -57.46 -102.07 6.13
N ASN A 398 -58.39 -101.38 5.47
CA ASN A 398 -59.17 -101.96 4.39
C ASN A 398 -58.35 -102.22 3.12
N ILE A 399 -57.24 -101.50 2.87
CA ILE A 399 -56.33 -101.84 1.76
C ILE A 399 -55.66 -103.18 2.04
N ILE A 400 -55.22 -103.41 3.29
CA ILE A 400 -54.67 -104.72 3.70
C ILE A 400 -55.76 -105.79 3.65
N LYS A 401 -57.02 -105.49 4.00
CA LYS A 401 -58.13 -106.44 3.84
C LYS A 401 -58.47 -106.75 2.38
N VAL A 402 -58.47 -105.75 1.49
CA VAL A 402 -58.76 -105.94 0.06
C VAL A 402 -57.62 -106.70 -0.62
N VAL A 403 -56.37 -106.36 -0.31
CA VAL A 403 -55.17 -107.06 -0.81
C VAL A 403 -55.09 -108.48 -0.22
N SER A 404 -55.35 -108.67 1.08
CA SER A 404 -55.36 -110.02 1.67
C SER A 404 -56.55 -110.85 1.19
N ALA A 405 -57.74 -110.28 1.00
CA ALA A 405 -58.89 -111.00 0.43
C ALA A 405 -58.63 -111.44 -1.02
N SER A 406 -58.06 -110.57 -1.86
CA SER A 406 -57.73 -110.91 -3.24
C SER A 406 -56.57 -111.90 -3.34
N LEU A 407 -55.55 -111.83 -2.46
CA LEU A 407 -54.50 -112.86 -2.37
C LEU A 407 -55.06 -114.20 -1.87
N VAL A 408 -55.96 -114.20 -0.89
CA VAL A 408 -56.60 -115.42 -0.37
C VAL A 408 -57.54 -116.05 -1.41
N GLU A 409 -58.30 -115.26 -2.16
CA GLU A 409 -59.11 -115.76 -3.29
C GLU A 409 -58.25 -116.29 -4.44
N GLY A 410 -57.14 -115.62 -4.76
CA GLY A 410 -56.16 -116.10 -5.75
C GLY A 410 -55.54 -117.44 -5.36
N VAL A 411 -55.18 -117.61 -4.08
CA VAL A 411 -54.66 -118.90 -3.56
C VAL A 411 -55.76 -119.98 -3.53
N LYS A 412 -57.00 -119.63 -3.15
CA LYS A 412 -58.13 -120.59 -3.15
C LYS A 412 -58.58 -121.02 -4.56
N SER A 413 -58.46 -120.17 -5.56
CA SER A 413 -58.79 -120.53 -6.94
C SER A 413 -57.72 -121.45 -7.55
N LEU A 414 -56.44 -121.23 -7.23
CA LEU A 414 -55.35 -122.12 -7.59
C LEU A 414 -55.43 -123.48 -6.89
N SER A 415 -55.94 -123.54 -5.64
CA SER A 415 -56.11 -124.81 -4.93
C SER A 415 -57.32 -125.64 -5.38
N LYS A 416 -58.21 -125.10 -6.22
CA LYS A 416 -59.41 -125.78 -6.75
C LYS A 416 -59.25 -126.29 -8.19
N LEU A 417 -58.09 -126.04 -8.82
CA LEU A 417 -57.74 -126.47 -10.18
C LEU A 417 -56.88 -127.74 -10.20
N LYS A 418 -56.95 -128.56 -9.14
CA LYS A 418 -56.37 -129.91 -9.04
C LYS A 418 -57.44 -130.94 -8.72
#